data_AF-A0A5B0X860-F1
#
_entry.id   AF-A0A5B0X860-F1
#
_cell.length_a   1.000
_cell.length_b   1.000
_cell.length_c   1.000
_cell.angle_alpha   90.00
_cell.angle_beta   90.00
_cell.angle_gamma   90.00
#
_symmetry.space_group_name_H-M   'P 1'
#
loop_
_entity.id
_entity.type
_entity.pdbx_description
1 polymer ?
#
loop_
_entity_poly.entity_id
_entity_poly.type
_entity_poly.pdbx_seq_one_letter_code
_entity_poly.pdbx_strand_id
1 'polypeptide(L)'
;MNKKIPSKKIRHSNTSSLRLDPYEMLKNKSKRLSWNGLSNPDIFLDKAATIEWFSLLRDYSDEMVNLAIIEGIFDNKFHNISFILSLVQSEDFREKSSMEVYNLLYNFVCSMPKTLRDWIDDEDFSMSQNVLALLSKNRGSV
;
A
#
# COMPACT_ATOMS: atom_id res chain seq x y z
N MET A 1 30.69 -10.64 42.22
CA MET A 1 29.92 -11.67 41.47
C MET A 1 29.00 -10.97 40.49
N ASN A 2 29.39 -10.85 39.21
CA ASN A 2 28.60 -10.20 38.16
C ASN A 2 27.74 -11.24 37.43
N LYS A 3 26.42 -11.18 37.58
CA LYS A 3 25.47 -11.95 36.77
C LYS A 3 25.33 -11.28 35.41
N LYS A 4 25.93 -11.86 34.35
CA LYS A 4 25.67 -11.47 32.96
C LYS A 4 24.30 -12.02 32.53
N ILE A 5 23.39 -11.14 32.15
CA ILE A 5 22.09 -11.48 31.55
C ILE A 5 22.36 -11.86 30.07
N PRO A 6 21.88 -13.01 29.58
CA PRO A 6 22.09 -13.38 28.18
C PRO A 6 21.25 -12.47 27.27
N SER A 7 21.93 -11.73 26.39
CA SER A 7 21.30 -11.00 25.29
C SER A 7 20.62 -12.00 24.36
N LYS A 8 19.29 -12.05 24.43
CA LYS A 8 18.45 -12.86 23.56
C LYS A 8 18.48 -12.21 22.18
N LYS A 9 19.41 -12.63 21.32
CA LYS A 9 19.44 -12.21 19.92
C LYS A 9 18.08 -12.51 19.30
N ILE A 10 17.35 -11.45 18.96
CA ILE A 10 16.12 -11.54 18.19
C ILE A 10 16.50 -12.14 16.84
N ARG A 11 16.07 -13.39 16.60
CA ARG A 11 16.17 -14.02 15.28
C ARG A 11 15.19 -13.28 14.37
N HIS A 12 15.70 -12.41 13.51
CA HIS A 12 14.96 -11.97 12.34
C HIS A 12 14.78 -13.20 11.45
N SER A 13 13.56 -13.71 11.38
CA SER A 13 13.18 -14.79 10.48
C SER A 13 13.44 -14.36 9.04
N ASN A 14 14.23 -15.14 8.30
CA ASN A 14 14.39 -15.01 6.86
C ASN A 14 13.01 -15.01 6.19
N THR A 15 12.63 -13.88 5.60
CA THR A 15 11.34 -13.66 4.91
C THR A 15 11.34 -14.18 3.48
N SER A 16 12.22 -15.12 3.12
CA SER A 16 12.18 -15.78 1.83
C SER A 16 11.05 -16.81 1.82
N SER A 17 9.98 -16.54 1.06
CA SER A 17 8.85 -17.41 0.67
C SER A 17 7.52 -17.33 1.44
N LEU A 18 7.24 -16.25 2.18
CA LEU A 18 5.83 -15.94 2.48
C LEU A 18 5.24 -15.27 1.25
N ARG A 19 4.42 -16.03 0.49
CA ARG A 19 3.46 -15.44 -0.47
C ARG A 19 2.79 -14.29 0.27
N LEU A 20 2.98 -13.08 -0.23
CA LEU A 20 2.42 -11.90 0.40
C LEU A 20 0.90 -12.07 0.38
N ASP A 21 0.28 -12.16 1.54
CA ASP A 21 -1.19 -12.14 1.69
C ASP A 21 -1.52 -10.72 2.16
N PRO A 22 -1.90 -9.82 1.23
CA PRO A 22 -2.12 -8.43 1.56
C PRO A 22 -3.28 -8.24 2.54
N TYR A 23 -4.25 -9.17 2.54
CA TYR A 23 -5.36 -9.17 3.48
C TYR A 23 -4.88 -9.49 4.90
N GLU A 24 -4.02 -10.50 5.08
CA GLU A 24 -3.40 -10.78 6.38
C GLU A 24 -2.42 -9.67 6.80
N MET A 25 -1.73 -9.00 5.87
CA MET A 25 -0.90 -7.82 6.18
C MET A 25 -1.74 -6.66 6.71
N LEU A 26 -2.86 -6.34 6.06
CA LEU A 26 -3.79 -5.31 6.55
C LEU A 26 -4.43 -5.68 7.88
N LYS A 27 -4.83 -6.94 8.05
CA LYS A 27 -5.36 -7.45 9.32
C LYS A 27 -4.32 -7.35 10.43
N ASN A 28 -3.05 -7.61 10.14
CA ASN A 28 -1.96 -7.45 11.09
C ASN A 28 -1.66 -5.97 11.39
N LYS A 29 -1.79 -5.06 10.41
CA LYS A 29 -1.67 -3.61 10.62
C LYS A 29 -2.85 -3.06 11.44
N SER A 30 -4.07 -3.49 11.13
CA SER A 30 -5.30 -3.19 11.88
C SER A 30 -5.23 -3.68 13.33
N LYS A 31 -4.74 -4.92 13.57
CA LYS A 31 -4.50 -5.45 14.92
C LYS A 31 -3.46 -4.66 15.72
N ARG A 32 -2.48 -4.05 15.04
CA ARG A 32 -1.49 -3.16 15.69
C ARG A 32 -2.10 -1.80 16.01
N LEU A 33 -2.99 -1.29 15.15
CA LEU A 33 -3.76 -0.07 15.39
C LEU A 33 -4.82 -0.24 16.49
N SER A 34 -5.36 -1.46 16.68
CA SER A 34 -6.37 -1.78 17.70
C SER A 34 -5.82 -1.96 19.12
N TRP A 35 -4.56 -1.58 19.41
CA TRP A 35 -4.00 -1.57 20.77
C TRP A 35 -4.68 -0.54 21.72
N ASN A 36 -5.71 0.15 21.24
CA ASN A 36 -6.59 1.02 22.03
C ASN A 36 -7.81 0.29 22.61
N GLY A 37 -7.91 -1.04 22.49
CA GLY A 37 -8.93 -1.84 23.20
C GLY A 37 -10.38 -1.58 22.77
N LEU A 38 -10.59 -0.93 21.63
CA LEU A 38 -11.91 -0.69 21.04
C LEU A 38 -11.89 -1.19 19.60
N SER A 39 -12.99 -1.82 19.21
CA SER A 39 -13.40 -2.20 17.85
C SER A 39 -12.90 -3.52 17.25
N ASN A 40 -13.87 -4.40 17.00
CA ASN A 40 -13.79 -5.63 16.24
C ASN A 40 -13.47 -5.31 14.75
N PRO A 41 -12.34 -5.78 14.18
CA PRO A 41 -11.92 -5.42 12.81
C PRO A 41 -12.89 -5.90 11.72
N ASP A 42 -13.69 -6.92 12.00
CA ASP A 42 -14.74 -7.41 11.09
C ASP A 42 -15.93 -6.43 10.93
N ILE A 43 -16.03 -5.41 11.79
CA ILE A 43 -17.10 -4.39 11.73
C ILE A 43 -16.68 -3.16 10.92
N PHE A 44 -15.38 -2.95 10.68
CA PHE A 44 -14.85 -1.71 10.10
C PHE A 44 -14.27 -1.84 8.69
N LEU A 45 -14.09 -3.07 8.17
CA LEU A 45 -13.54 -3.29 6.84
C LEU A 45 -14.59 -3.96 5.95
N ASP A 46 -14.98 -3.27 4.87
CA ASP A 46 -15.69 -3.94 3.78
C ASP A 46 -14.72 -4.90 3.09
N LYS A 47 -14.79 -6.17 3.52
CA LYS A 47 -13.90 -7.23 3.06
C LYS A 47 -14.02 -7.44 1.55
N ALA A 48 -15.23 -7.33 0.98
CA ALA A 48 -15.45 -7.54 -0.44
C ALA A 48 -14.81 -6.42 -1.27
N ALA A 49 -15.11 -5.16 -0.92
CA ALA A 49 -14.53 -4.00 -1.58
C ALA A 49 -13.00 -3.96 -1.45
N THR A 50 -12.48 -4.37 -0.29
CA THR A 50 -11.04 -4.48 -0.08
C THR A 50 -10.42 -5.53 -0.99
N ILE A 51 -10.94 -6.76 -1.02
CA ILE A 51 -10.43 -7.83 -1.89
C ILE A 51 -10.50 -7.41 -3.36
N GLU A 52 -11.59 -6.77 -3.78
CA GLU A 52 -11.76 -6.26 -5.14
C GLU A 52 -10.69 -5.20 -5.47
N TRP A 53 -10.47 -4.23 -4.59
CA TRP A 53 -9.43 -3.22 -4.76
C TRP A 53 -8.03 -3.82 -4.86
N PHE A 54 -7.66 -4.76 -3.98
CA PHE A 54 -6.37 -5.47 -4.08
C PHE A 54 -6.23 -6.29 -5.37
N SER A 55 -7.34 -6.81 -5.90
CA SER A 55 -7.31 -7.62 -7.12
C SER A 55 -6.81 -6.86 -8.34
N LEU A 56 -6.89 -5.52 -8.32
CA LEU A 56 -6.30 -4.65 -9.35
C LEU A 56 -4.79 -4.84 -9.50
N LEU A 57 -4.12 -5.33 -8.44
CA LEU A 57 -2.69 -5.58 -8.44
C LEU A 57 -2.32 -7.07 -8.44
N ARG A 58 -3.28 -7.98 -8.65
CA ARG A 58 -3.08 -9.43 -8.53
C ARG A 58 -2.00 -10.00 -9.44
N ASP A 59 -1.85 -9.42 -10.63
CA ASP A 59 -0.96 -9.93 -11.66
C ASP A 59 0.47 -9.35 -11.55
N TYR A 60 0.75 -8.56 -10.51
CA TYR A 60 2.06 -7.96 -10.25
C TYR A 60 2.82 -8.69 -9.15
N SER A 61 4.13 -8.48 -9.13
CA SER A 61 5.00 -9.03 -8.10
C SER A 61 4.64 -8.53 -6.70
N ASP A 62 4.94 -9.36 -5.70
CA ASP A 62 4.81 -9.00 -4.28
C ASP A 62 5.59 -7.71 -3.93
N GLU A 63 6.71 -7.47 -4.62
CA GLU A 63 7.52 -6.26 -4.47
C GLU A 63 6.76 -5.01 -4.95
N MET A 64 6.17 -5.08 -6.15
CA MET A 64 5.35 -4.00 -6.70
C MET A 64 4.12 -3.71 -5.85
N VAL A 65 3.44 -4.76 -5.38
CA VAL A 65 2.29 -4.63 -4.47
C VAL A 65 2.71 -3.94 -3.18
N ASN A 66 3.85 -4.32 -2.59
CA ASN A 66 4.38 -3.69 -1.40
C ASN A 66 4.72 -2.20 -1.64
N LEU A 67 5.39 -1.89 -2.75
CA LEU A 67 5.72 -0.52 -3.12
C LEU A 67 4.46 0.33 -3.31
N ALA A 68 3.46 -0.15 -4.07
CA ALA A 68 2.23 0.61 -4.28
C ALA A 68 1.46 0.86 -2.97
N ILE A 69 1.32 -0.16 -2.13
CA ILE A 69 0.38 -0.13 -1.01
C ILE A 69 1.02 0.37 0.27
N ILE A 70 2.17 -0.16 0.64
CA ILE A 70 2.83 0.27 1.88
C ILE A 70 3.48 1.62 1.63
N GLU A 71 4.36 1.72 0.64
CA GLU A 71 5.11 2.95 0.43
C GLU A 71 4.27 4.03 -0.27
N GLY A 72 3.56 3.67 -1.34
CA GLY A 72 2.79 4.62 -2.14
C GLY A 72 1.58 5.20 -1.38
N ILE A 73 0.74 4.32 -0.84
CA ILE A 73 -0.49 4.71 -0.14
C ILE A 73 -0.20 5.06 1.33
N PHE A 74 0.25 4.12 2.15
CA PHE A 74 0.28 4.32 3.61
C PHE A 74 1.43 5.21 4.10
N ASP A 75 2.56 5.21 3.40
CA ASP A 75 3.67 6.13 3.68
C ASP A 75 3.59 7.38 2.78
N ASN A 76 2.47 7.57 2.07
CA ASN A 76 2.19 8.70 1.19
C ASN A 76 3.35 9.01 0.23
N LYS A 77 3.89 8.05 -0.54
CA LYS A 77 4.93 8.35 -1.53
C LYS A 77 4.42 8.71 -2.91
N PHE A 78 3.12 8.55 -3.20
CA PHE A 78 2.56 8.89 -4.51
C PHE A 78 2.54 10.41 -4.81
N HIS A 79 2.73 11.29 -3.83
CA HIS A 79 3.00 12.71 -4.14
C HIS A 79 4.42 12.94 -4.70
N ASN A 80 5.35 11.99 -4.53
CA ASN A 80 6.73 12.12 -4.96
C ASN A 80 6.94 11.56 -6.37
N ILE A 81 7.21 12.45 -7.33
CA ILE A 81 7.43 12.07 -8.73
C ILE A 81 8.61 11.10 -8.89
N SER A 82 9.68 11.25 -8.11
CA SER A 82 10.85 10.35 -8.21
C SER A 82 10.49 8.92 -7.82
N PHE A 83 9.63 8.77 -6.81
CA PHE A 83 9.10 7.46 -6.42
C PHE A 83 8.25 6.86 -7.55
N ILE A 84 7.34 7.63 -8.13
CA ILE A 84 6.50 7.17 -9.25
C ILE A 84 7.36 6.77 -10.45
N LEU A 85 8.39 7.54 -10.80
CA LEU A 85 9.29 7.21 -11.90
C LEU A 85 10.05 5.91 -11.63
N SER A 86 10.47 5.67 -10.38
CA SER A 86 11.12 4.41 -10.01
C SER A 86 10.17 3.22 -10.14
N LEU A 87 8.89 3.39 -9.78
CA LEU A 87 7.85 2.39 -9.96
C LEU A 87 7.66 2.05 -11.44
N VAL A 88 7.50 3.07 -12.29
CA VAL A 88 7.28 2.89 -13.75
C VAL A 88 8.44 2.15 -14.43
N GLN A 89 9.65 2.22 -13.87
CA GLN A 89 10.83 1.54 -14.39
C GLN A 89 10.98 0.09 -13.90
N SER A 90 10.10 -0.37 -13.00
CA SER A 90 10.13 -1.75 -12.50
C SER A 90 9.89 -2.78 -13.60
N GLU A 91 10.36 -4.01 -13.37
CA GLU A 91 10.18 -5.11 -14.33
C GLU A 91 8.70 -5.43 -14.56
N ASP A 92 7.86 -5.24 -13.54
CA ASP A 92 6.40 -5.39 -13.55
C ASP A 92 5.69 -4.53 -14.61
N PHE A 93 6.31 -3.43 -15.03
CA PHE A 93 5.73 -2.51 -16.03
C PHE A 93 6.52 -2.44 -17.32
N ARG A 94 7.50 -3.32 -17.55
CA ARG A 94 8.37 -3.28 -18.73
C ARG A 94 7.60 -3.32 -20.06
N GLU A 95 6.47 -4.01 -20.10
CA GLU A 95 5.63 -4.15 -21.30
C GLU A 95 4.57 -3.04 -21.42
N LYS A 96 4.50 -2.10 -20.47
CA LYS A 96 3.53 -1.01 -20.46
C LYS A 96 4.21 0.32 -20.79
N SER A 97 3.51 1.18 -21.51
CA SER A 97 3.91 2.58 -21.63
C SER A 97 3.76 3.28 -20.28
N SER A 98 4.57 4.31 -20.02
CA SER A 98 4.48 5.08 -18.77
C SER A 98 3.07 5.65 -18.54
N MET A 99 2.37 6.04 -19.61
CA MET A 99 1.01 6.54 -19.54
C MET A 99 0.01 5.48 -19.04
N GLU A 100 0.15 4.23 -19.48
CA GLU A 100 -0.68 3.13 -18.99
C GLU A 100 -0.44 2.87 -17.51
N VAL A 101 0.81 2.97 -17.06
CA VAL A 101 1.17 2.82 -15.65
C VAL A 101 0.60 3.97 -14.82
N TYR A 102 0.73 5.22 -15.26
CA TYR A 102 0.14 6.37 -14.56
C TYR A 102 -1.37 6.25 -14.41
N ASN A 103 -2.06 5.84 -15.48
CA ASN A 103 -3.50 5.59 -15.44
C ASN A 103 -3.86 4.46 -14.47
N LEU A 104 -3.09 3.37 -14.46
CA LEU A 104 -3.29 2.26 -13.53
C LEU A 104 -3.13 2.70 -12.08
N LEU A 105 -2.04 3.40 -11.76
CA LEU A 105 -1.77 3.89 -10.40
C LEU A 105 -2.84 4.91 -9.97
N TYR A 106 -3.22 5.83 -10.85
CA TYR A 106 -4.30 6.77 -10.59
C TYR A 106 -5.63 6.06 -10.27
N ASN A 107 -6.04 5.12 -11.13
CA ASN A 107 -7.28 4.35 -10.91
C ASN A 107 -7.21 3.52 -9.62
N PHE A 108 -6.05 2.95 -9.30
CA PHE A 108 -5.82 2.22 -8.07
C PHE A 108 -6.01 3.11 -6.84
N VAL A 109 -5.40 4.31 -6.81
CA VAL A 109 -5.59 5.26 -5.69
C VAL A 109 -7.06 5.71 -5.60
N CYS A 110 -7.69 6.06 -6.72
CA CYS A 110 -9.07 6.56 -6.73
C CYS A 110 -10.13 5.50 -6.37
N SER A 111 -9.84 4.22 -6.58
CA SER A 111 -10.73 3.11 -6.23
C SER A 111 -10.57 2.61 -4.80
N MET A 112 -9.70 3.25 -4.00
CA MET A 112 -9.46 2.86 -2.62
C MET A 112 -10.76 2.88 -1.79
N PRO A 113 -11.13 1.76 -1.13
CA PRO A 113 -12.31 1.69 -0.29
C PRO A 113 -12.27 2.75 0.81
N LYS A 114 -13.42 3.39 1.07
CA LYS A 114 -13.53 4.47 2.06
C LYS A 114 -12.97 4.08 3.43
N THR A 115 -13.23 2.85 3.89
CA THR A 115 -12.75 2.35 5.18
C THR A 115 -11.22 2.31 5.29
N LEU A 116 -10.51 2.13 4.18
CA LEU A 116 -9.05 2.21 4.14
C LEU A 116 -8.59 3.65 3.98
N ARG A 117 -9.30 4.45 3.16
CA ARG A 117 -9.00 5.87 2.99
C ARG A 117 -9.04 6.62 4.32
N ASP A 118 -9.98 6.28 5.20
CA ASP A 118 -10.10 6.85 6.55
C ASP A 118 -8.86 6.60 7.44
N TRP A 119 -7.88 5.80 7.01
CA TRP A 119 -6.61 5.58 7.71
C TRP A 119 -5.50 6.54 7.28
N ILE A 120 -5.75 7.37 6.28
CA ILE A 120 -4.80 8.30 5.66
C ILE A 120 -5.34 9.71 5.83
N ASP A 121 -4.45 10.69 5.97
CA ASP A 121 -4.85 12.08 5.98
C ASP A 121 -5.46 12.48 4.61
N ASP A 122 -6.57 13.23 4.64
CA ASP A 122 -7.28 13.63 3.41
C ASP A 122 -6.42 14.54 2.52
N GLU A 123 -5.53 15.35 3.09
CA GLU A 123 -4.60 16.20 2.32
C GLU A 123 -3.55 15.34 1.61
N ASP A 124 -2.97 14.37 2.33
CA ASP A 124 -2.00 13.42 1.80
C ASP A 124 -2.59 12.58 0.66
N PHE A 125 -3.81 12.08 0.86
CA PHE A 125 -4.54 11.32 -0.14
C PHE A 125 -4.85 12.17 -1.38
N SER A 126 -5.34 13.40 -1.18
CA SER A 126 -5.62 14.35 -2.27
C SER A 126 -4.35 14.70 -3.05
N MET A 127 -3.22 14.90 -2.38
CA MET A 127 -1.95 15.20 -3.02
C MET A 127 -1.49 14.05 -3.93
N SER A 128 -1.59 12.82 -3.44
CA SER A 128 -1.30 11.61 -4.22
C SER A 128 -2.20 11.49 -5.46
N GLN A 129 -3.51 11.74 -5.29
CA GLN A 129 -4.46 11.76 -6.42
C GLN A 129 -4.11 12.84 -7.45
N ASN A 130 -3.81 14.05 -7.00
CA ASN A 130 -3.52 15.19 -7.87
C ASN A 130 -2.25 14.98 -8.69
N VAL A 131 -1.17 14.49 -8.07
CA VAL A 131 0.08 14.20 -8.79
C VAL A 131 -0.15 13.12 -9.85
N LEU A 132 -0.83 12.03 -9.50
CA LEU A 132 -1.15 10.96 -10.45
C LEU A 132 -2.14 11.42 -11.53
N ALA A 133 -3.09 12.32 -11.22
CA ALA A 133 -4.01 12.94 -12.17
C ALA A 133 -3.29 13.81 -13.21
N LEU A 134 -2.22 14.50 -12.80
CA LEU A 134 -1.39 15.31 -13.69
C LEU A 134 -0.51 14.46 -14.61
N LEU A 135 -0.01 13.34 -14.11
CA LEU A 135 0.81 12.39 -14.87
C LEU A 135 -0.06 11.53 -15.82
N SER A 136 -1.25 11.15 -15.36
CA SER A 136 -2.29 10.58 -16.21
C SER A 136 -2.94 11.68 -17.07
N LYS A 137 -3.65 11.30 -18.13
CA LYS A 137 -4.45 12.29 -18.90
C LYS A 137 -5.76 12.68 -18.20
N ASN A 138 -5.92 12.34 -16.92
CA ASN A 138 -7.15 12.50 -16.16
C ASN A 138 -7.16 13.81 -15.39
N ARG A 139 -7.18 14.94 -16.11
CA ARG A 139 -7.25 16.29 -15.51
C ARG A 139 -8.63 16.67 -14.95
N GLY A 140 -9.54 15.70 -14.75
CA GLY A 140 -10.99 15.93 -14.69
C GLY A 140 -11.67 15.86 -13.32
N SER A 141 -10.96 15.57 -12.23
CA SER A 141 -11.59 15.46 -10.92
C SER A 141 -10.63 15.96 -9.84
N VAL A 142 -10.63 17.28 -9.66
CA VAL A 142 -10.21 17.94 -8.42
C VAL A 142 -11.47 18.18 -7.60
#